data_AF-A0A8J8XR14-F1
#
_entry.id   AF-A0A8J8XR14-F1
#
_cell.length_a   1.000
_cell.length_b   1.000
_cell.length_c   1.000
_cell.angle_alpha   90.00
_cell.angle_beta   90.00
_cell.angle_gamma   90.00
#
_symmetry.space_group_name_H-M   'P 1'
#
loop_
_entity.id
_entity.type
_entity.pdbx_description
1 polymer ?
#
loop_
_entity_poly.entity_id
_entity_poly.type
_entity_poly.pdbx_seq_one_letter_code
_entity_poly.pdbx_strand_id
1 'polypeptide(L)'
;MELMIAARKAVPELQLVYGIAVDRVYTGTLMTSLDMAGLSITIMKSGESILKRLDAPTKAPAWPVGSEGNRPPAKFPVPLPPSPSMKDDEILAPSQELSKQGCILEAVIEASATEIINLMDSLNEWDSKVGDGDCGSTMYRGATAILEDMKKRYPMNDAAGTINEIGATIRRVMGGTSGILYAILCKAAYASLKQSSTVTANKWADALEASIAAVSKYGGASAGYRTMLDALIPASAVLKQRLEAGDDPVTAFIASSEAASAGAESTKQMQAKAGRSSYIAPDLLASIPDPGAMAAAAWYRAAALAVKNKVHGSKS
;
A
#
# COMPACT_ATOMS: atom_id res chain seq x y z
N MET A 1 14.96 -12.44 -8.58
CA MET A 1 14.08 -13.64 -8.49
C MET A 1 12.73 -13.38 -9.16
N GLU A 2 12.08 -12.24 -8.89
CA GLU A 2 10.76 -11.89 -9.45
C GLU A 2 10.73 -11.73 -10.97
N LEU A 3 11.78 -11.14 -11.58
CA LEU A 3 11.90 -11.06 -13.04
C LEU A 3 11.89 -12.45 -13.72
N MET A 4 12.40 -13.48 -13.03
CA MET A 4 12.34 -14.85 -13.54
C MET A 4 10.94 -15.45 -13.44
N ILE A 5 10.19 -15.08 -12.41
CA ILE A 5 8.78 -15.50 -12.26
C ILE A 5 7.93 -14.83 -13.34
N ALA A 6 8.14 -13.52 -13.58
CA ALA A 6 7.47 -12.78 -14.64
C ALA A 6 7.76 -13.38 -16.03
N ALA A 7 9.03 -13.65 -16.34
CA ALA A 7 9.41 -14.32 -17.58
C ALA A 7 8.77 -15.71 -17.73
N ARG A 8 8.72 -16.51 -16.65
CA ARG A 8 8.07 -17.83 -16.63
C ARG A 8 6.56 -17.78 -16.85
N LYS A 9 5.89 -16.65 -16.57
CA LYS A 9 4.47 -16.46 -16.90
C LYS A 9 4.27 -15.91 -18.31
N ALA A 10 5.05 -14.90 -18.70
CA ALA A 10 4.90 -14.23 -19.98
C ALA A 10 5.21 -15.14 -21.17
N VAL A 11 6.22 -16.02 -21.06
CA VAL A 11 6.64 -16.88 -22.19
C VAL A 11 5.57 -17.90 -22.58
N PRO A 12 4.94 -18.66 -21.65
CA PRO A 12 3.80 -19.51 -21.98
C PRO A 12 2.61 -18.73 -22.56
N GLU A 13 2.30 -17.55 -22.04
CA GLU A 13 1.19 -16.73 -22.52
C GLU A 13 1.41 -16.28 -23.98
N LEU A 14 2.61 -15.80 -24.31
CA LEU A 14 2.99 -15.43 -25.67
C LEU A 14 2.92 -16.60 -26.65
N GLN A 15 3.35 -17.80 -26.25
CA GLN A 15 3.36 -18.97 -27.13
C GLN A 15 1.98 -19.64 -27.27
N LEU A 16 1.27 -19.85 -26.16
CA LEU A 16 0.04 -20.63 -26.12
C LEU A 16 -1.21 -19.80 -26.45
N VAL A 17 -1.25 -18.54 -26.02
CA VAL A 17 -2.42 -17.67 -26.23
C VAL A 17 -2.25 -16.85 -27.50
N TYR A 18 -1.07 -16.25 -27.69
CA TYR A 18 -0.82 -15.34 -28.81
C TYR A 18 -0.13 -15.99 -30.02
N GLY A 19 0.27 -17.27 -29.93
CA GLY A 19 0.87 -18.01 -31.05
C GLY A 19 2.26 -17.49 -31.47
N ILE A 20 2.95 -16.74 -30.62
CA ILE A 20 4.26 -16.16 -30.91
C ILE A 20 5.34 -17.15 -30.47
N ALA A 21 6.11 -17.69 -31.42
CA ALA A 21 7.28 -18.52 -31.10
C ALA A 21 8.38 -17.67 -30.44
N VAL A 22 8.84 -18.08 -29.25
CA VAL A 22 9.85 -17.36 -28.48
C VAL A 22 11.20 -18.07 -28.60
N ASP A 23 12.09 -17.53 -29.42
CA ASP A 23 13.42 -18.11 -29.67
C ASP A 23 14.46 -17.81 -28.56
N ARG A 24 14.34 -16.66 -27.90
CA ARG A 24 15.32 -16.15 -26.93
C ARG A 24 14.65 -15.30 -25.86
N VAL A 25 15.11 -15.42 -24.61
CA VAL A 25 14.60 -14.63 -23.48
C VAL A 25 15.77 -14.02 -22.73
N TYR A 26 15.86 -12.69 -22.75
CA TYR A 26 16.83 -11.93 -21.96
C TYR A 26 16.12 -11.39 -20.73
N THR A 27 16.74 -11.56 -19.56
CA THR A 27 16.18 -11.09 -18.29
C THR A 27 17.28 -10.52 -17.42
N GLY A 28 16.96 -9.44 -16.72
CA GLY A 28 17.89 -8.76 -15.85
C GLY A 28 17.52 -7.30 -15.69
N THR A 29 18.32 -6.61 -14.91
CA THR A 29 18.21 -5.18 -14.65
C THR A 29 18.93 -4.43 -15.77
N LEU A 30 18.25 -4.22 -16.90
CA LEU A 30 18.84 -3.65 -18.12
C LEU A 30 18.65 -2.14 -18.24
N MET A 31 17.45 -1.66 -17.93
CA MET A 31 17.08 -0.24 -17.92
C MET A 31 16.15 0.00 -16.73
N THR A 32 16.63 0.77 -15.75
CA THR A 32 15.94 1.01 -14.47
C THR A 32 15.40 2.42 -14.38
N SER A 33 14.34 2.61 -13.60
CA SER A 33 13.91 3.92 -13.11
C SER A 33 14.08 3.94 -11.59
N LEU A 34 15.29 4.26 -11.12
CA LEU A 34 15.68 4.15 -9.71
C LEU A 34 15.28 2.78 -9.14
N ASP A 35 14.53 2.75 -8.03
CA ASP A 35 14.03 1.55 -7.36
C ASP A 35 12.56 1.24 -7.69
N MET A 36 12.04 1.68 -8.84
CA MET A 36 10.66 1.39 -9.26
C MET A 36 10.38 -0.12 -9.19
N ALA A 37 9.36 -0.51 -8.41
CA ALA A 37 8.91 -1.90 -8.27
C ALA A 37 8.04 -2.31 -9.47
N GLY A 38 8.57 -2.16 -10.67
CA GLY A 38 7.92 -2.49 -11.92
C GLY A 38 8.87 -3.21 -12.86
N LEU A 39 8.30 -3.78 -13.91
CA LEU A 39 9.05 -4.42 -14.98
C LEU A 39 8.52 -3.95 -16.32
N SER A 40 9.39 -3.97 -17.33
CA SER A 40 9.00 -3.80 -18.72
C SER A 40 9.21 -5.11 -19.47
N ILE A 41 8.31 -5.43 -20.39
CA ILE A 41 8.45 -6.55 -21.32
C ILE A 41 8.59 -5.97 -22.71
N THR A 42 9.71 -6.26 -23.37
CA THR A 42 9.95 -5.86 -24.76
C THR A 42 9.96 -7.09 -25.64
N ILE A 43 9.12 -7.07 -26.68
CA ILE A 43 9.02 -8.13 -27.67
C ILE A 43 9.61 -7.60 -28.97
N MET A 44 10.55 -8.34 -29.55
CA MET A 44 11.20 -7.97 -30.80
C MET A 44 11.18 -9.16 -31.76
N LYS A 45 10.74 -8.92 -33.00
CA LYS A 45 10.87 -9.90 -34.07
C LYS A 45 12.35 -10.14 -34.36
N SER A 46 12.82 -11.37 -34.16
CA SER A 46 14.20 -11.75 -34.42
C SER A 46 14.31 -12.70 -35.61
N GLY A 47 15.39 -12.54 -36.38
CA GLY A 47 15.90 -13.57 -37.30
C GLY A 47 17.30 -14.02 -36.87
N GLU A 48 17.86 -15.03 -37.54
CA GLU A 48 19.18 -15.59 -37.17
C GLU A 48 20.30 -14.54 -37.09
N SER A 49 20.30 -13.56 -37.99
CA SER A 49 21.31 -12.49 -38.03
C SER A 49 21.25 -11.58 -36.79
N ILE A 50 20.04 -11.33 -36.26
CA ILE A 50 19.83 -10.53 -35.04
C ILE A 50 20.24 -11.34 -33.82
N LEU A 51 19.85 -12.62 -33.74
CA LEU A 51 20.21 -13.50 -32.63
C LEU A 51 21.73 -13.64 -32.51
N LYS A 52 22.44 -13.85 -33.62
CA LYS A 52 23.91 -13.89 -33.65
C LYS A 52 24.57 -12.62 -33.11
N ARG A 53 23.97 -11.45 -33.35
CA ARG A 53 24.49 -10.16 -32.86
C ARG A 53 24.21 -9.97 -31.37
N LEU A 54 23.03 -10.38 -30.90
CA LEU A 54 22.67 -10.28 -29.48
C LEU A 54 23.48 -11.25 -28.61
N ASP A 55 23.81 -12.43 -29.15
CA ASP A 55 24.63 -13.46 -28.52
C ASP A 55 26.15 -13.23 -28.70
N ALA A 56 26.56 -12.14 -29.35
CA ALA A 56 27.99 -11.86 -29.56
C ALA A 56 28.68 -11.45 -28.23
N PRO A 57 29.93 -11.88 -28.00
CA PRO A 57 30.70 -11.46 -26.83
C PRO A 57 30.80 -9.95 -26.72
N THR A 58 30.61 -9.42 -25.52
CA THR A 58 30.66 -7.97 -25.27
C THR A 58 31.26 -7.63 -23.92
N LYS A 59 31.85 -6.44 -23.83
CA LYS A 59 32.35 -5.86 -22.57
C LYS A 59 31.31 -4.99 -21.86
N ALA A 60 30.09 -4.93 -22.39
CA ALA A 60 29.00 -4.17 -21.77
C ALA A 60 28.67 -4.78 -20.39
N PRO A 61 28.82 -4.02 -19.29
CA PRO A 61 28.86 -4.57 -17.93
C PRO A 61 27.53 -5.20 -17.47
N ALA A 62 26.41 -4.80 -18.06
CA ALA A 62 25.07 -5.28 -17.71
C ALA A 62 24.44 -6.17 -18.79
N TRP A 63 25.14 -6.46 -19.90
CA TRP A 63 24.56 -7.29 -20.96
C TRP A 63 24.63 -8.79 -20.59
N PRO A 64 23.54 -9.57 -20.71
CA PRO A 64 23.46 -10.93 -20.18
C PRO A 64 24.46 -11.96 -20.73
N VAL A 65 25.10 -11.68 -21.88
CA VAL A 65 25.94 -12.64 -22.63
C VAL A 65 27.42 -12.64 -22.18
N GLY A 66 27.87 -11.59 -21.47
CA GLY A 66 29.23 -11.49 -20.93
C GLY A 66 30.36 -11.45 -21.96
N SER A 67 31.61 -11.31 -21.49
CA SER A 67 32.81 -11.13 -22.33
C SER A 67 33.38 -12.42 -22.93
N GLU A 68 33.00 -13.58 -22.38
CA GLU A 68 33.47 -14.90 -22.86
C GLU A 68 32.47 -15.63 -23.76
N GLY A 69 31.29 -15.05 -24.03
CA GLY A 69 30.26 -15.65 -24.90
C GLY A 69 29.61 -16.94 -24.39
N ASN A 70 30.05 -17.47 -23.25
CA ASN A 70 29.52 -18.70 -22.66
C ASN A 70 28.43 -18.38 -21.63
N ARG A 71 27.20 -18.23 -22.13
CA ARG A 71 25.90 -18.50 -21.47
C ARG A 71 24.78 -18.17 -22.48
N PRO A 72 24.38 -19.10 -23.37
CA PRO A 72 23.15 -18.87 -24.12
C PRO A 72 22.00 -18.69 -23.09
N PRO A 73 21.15 -17.66 -23.22
CA PRO A 73 19.99 -17.51 -22.35
C PRO A 73 19.14 -18.78 -22.40
N ALA A 74 18.67 -19.25 -21.23
CA ALA A 74 17.95 -20.50 -21.12
C ALA A 74 16.78 -20.55 -22.12
N LYS A 75 16.71 -21.59 -22.95
CA LYS A 75 15.46 -21.98 -23.60
C LYS A 75 14.53 -22.43 -22.49
N PHE A 76 13.50 -21.65 -22.17
CA PHE A 76 12.48 -22.09 -21.23
C PHE A 76 11.72 -23.25 -21.88
N PRO A 77 11.72 -24.46 -21.29
CA PRO A 77 10.83 -25.52 -21.75
C PRO A 77 9.40 -25.04 -21.57
N VAL A 78 8.55 -25.26 -22.57
CA VAL A 78 7.10 -25.02 -22.46
C VAL A 78 6.56 -25.99 -21.39
N PRO A 79 6.04 -25.51 -20.25
CA PRO A 79 5.42 -26.40 -19.28
C PRO A 79 4.08 -26.87 -19.84
N LEU A 80 3.82 -28.18 -19.78
CA LEU A 80 2.46 -28.71 -19.87
C LEU A 80 1.62 -28.10 -18.74
N PRO A 81 0.36 -27.69 -18.99
CA PRO A 81 -0.43 -27.01 -17.99
C PRO A 81 -0.73 -27.95 -16.80
N PRO A 82 -0.48 -27.55 -15.55
CA PRO A 82 -1.06 -28.22 -14.40
C PRO A 82 -2.57 -27.96 -14.37
N SER A 83 -3.34 -28.97 -13.98
CA SER A 83 -4.78 -28.87 -13.78
C SER A 83 -5.12 -27.73 -12.80
N PRO A 84 -6.23 -27.00 -13.00
CA PRO A 84 -6.57 -25.86 -12.18
C PRO A 84 -6.95 -26.33 -10.77
N SER A 85 -6.06 -26.13 -9.79
CA SER A 85 -6.45 -26.10 -8.39
C SER A 85 -7.02 -24.71 -8.10
N MET A 86 -8.34 -24.58 -8.24
CA MET A 86 -9.09 -23.51 -7.59
C MET A 86 -8.88 -23.69 -6.09
N LYS A 87 -8.21 -22.74 -5.43
CA LYS A 87 -8.36 -22.58 -3.99
C LYS A 87 -9.60 -21.73 -3.79
N ASP A 88 -10.49 -22.28 -2.99
CA ASP A 88 -11.87 -21.88 -2.80
C ASP A 88 -12.05 -20.39 -2.53
N ASP A 89 -12.88 -19.75 -3.35
CA ASP A 89 -13.67 -18.60 -2.94
C ASP A 89 -14.72 -19.10 -1.93
N GLU A 90 -14.33 -19.25 -0.67
CA GLU A 90 -15.30 -19.33 0.41
C GLU A 90 -15.95 -17.96 0.57
N ILE A 91 -17.03 -17.76 -0.18
CA ILE A 91 -18.04 -16.74 0.09
C ILE A 91 -18.66 -17.11 1.44
N LEU A 92 -18.30 -16.38 2.49
CA LEU A 92 -19.02 -16.45 3.77
C LEU A 92 -20.47 -16.01 3.55
N ALA A 93 -21.37 -16.82 4.12
CA ALA A 93 -22.82 -16.85 3.91
C ALA A 93 -23.57 -15.57 4.38
N PRO A 94 -24.89 -15.46 4.17
CA PRO A 94 -25.62 -14.24 3.80
C PRO A 94 -25.73 -13.18 4.90
N SER A 95 -25.90 -11.93 4.43
CA SER A 95 -26.21 -10.68 5.12
C SER A 95 -26.86 -10.84 6.49
N GLN A 96 -26.05 -10.88 7.55
CA GLN A 96 -26.51 -10.49 8.88
C GLN A 96 -26.80 -8.99 8.85
N GLU A 97 -27.91 -8.57 9.47
CA GLU A 97 -28.17 -7.15 9.69
C GLU A 97 -26.96 -6.51 10.40
N LEU A 98 -26.53 -5.36 9.88
CA LEU A 98 -25.43 -4.63 10.46
C LEU A 98 -25.86 -4.04 11.81
N SER A 99 -25.05 -4.29 12.83
CA SER A 99 -25.15 -3.57 14.09
C SER A 99 -24.90 -2.07 13.87
N LYS A 100 -25.30 -1.24 14.83
CA LYS A 100 -25.00 0.21 14.78
C LYS A 100 -23.51 0.47 14.60
N GLN A 101 -22.66 -0.31 15.27
CA GLN A 101 -21.21 -0.26 15.15
C GLN A 101 -20.73 -0.71 13.76
N GLY A 102 -21.33 -1.76 13.20
CA GLY A 102 -21.05 -2.22 11.83
C GLY A 102 -21.39 -1.18 10.77
N CYS A 103 -22.54 -0.50 10.88
CA CYS A 103 -22.90 0.61 9.99
C CYS A 103 -21.94 1.82 10.10
N ILE A 104 -21.44 2.11 11.31
CA ILE A 104 -20.44 3.16 11.51
C ILE A 104 -19.12 2.74 10.85
N LEU A 105 -18.69 1.49 11.06
CA LEU A 105 -17.44 0.97 10.51
C LEU A 105 -17.46 0.93 8.97
N GLU A 106 -18.56 0.46 8.37
CA GLU A 106 -18.76 0.48 6.92
C GLU A 106 -18.63 1.91 6.36
N ALA A 107 -19.33 2.87 6.96
CA ALA A 107 -19.28 4.27 6.51
C ALA A 107 -17.89 4.92 6.70
N VAL A 108 -17.17 4.53 7.76
CA VAL A 108 -15.79 4.96 8.00
C VAL A 108 -14.86 4.44 6.91
N ILE A 109 -14.97 3.15 6.56
CA ILE A 109 -14.15 2.52 5.53
C ILE A 109 -14.46 3.15 4.16
N GLU A 110 -15.73 3.33 3.85
CA GLU A 110 -16.18 3.97 2.61
C GLU A 110 -15.62 5.39 2.48
N ALA A 111 -15.85 6.24 3.48
CA ALA A 111 -15.35 7.62 3.46
C ALA A 111 -13.83 7.70 3.36
N SER A 112 -13.12 6.84 4.10
CA SER A 112 -11.64 6.80 4.09
C SER A 112 -11.09 6.40 2.73
N ALA A 113 -11.66 5.36 2.11
CA ALA A 113 -11.21 4.90 0.80
C ALA A 113 -11.57 5.89 -0.31
N THR A 114 -12.77 6.48 -0.27
CA THR A 114 -13.18 7.51 -1.24
C THR A 114 -12.28 8.74 -1.18
N GLU A 115 -11.91 9.20 0.02
CA GLU A 115 -10.98 10.33 0.16
C GLU A 115 -9.62 10.03 -0.48
N ILE A 116 -9.08 8.83 -0.26
CA ILE A 116 -7.81 8.41 -0.86
C ILE A 116 -7.90 8.31 -2.38
N ILE A 117 -9.02 7.81 -2.91
CA ILE A 117 -9.26 7.75 -4.35
C ILE A 117 -9.23 9.16 -4.96
N ASN A 118 -9.88 10.12 -4.31
CA ASN A 118 -9.92 11.51 -4.78
C ASN A 118 -8.55 12.21 -4.69
N LEU A 119 -7.71 11.82 -3.72
CA LEU A 119 -6.39 12.41 -3.50
C LEU A 119 -5.29 11.82 -4.39
N MET A 120 -5.61 10.82 -5.23
CA MET A 120 -4.63 10.08 -6.05
C MET A 120 -3.68 11.01 -6.82
N ASP A 121 -4.22 11.98 -7.57
CA ASP A 121 -3.41 12.84 -8.43
C ASP A 121 -2.50 13.77 -7.63
N SER A 122 -3.01 14.37 -6.55
CA SER A 122 -2.20 15.22 -5.66
C SER A 122 -1.09 14.44 -4.96
N LEU A 123 -1.37 13.21 -4.53
CA LEU A 123 -0.36 12.34 -3.91
C LEU A 123 0.75 11.99 -4.90
N ASN A 124 0.41 11.64 -6.15
CA ASN A 124 1.40 11.41 -7.20
C ASN A 124 2.18 12.68 -7.54
N GLU A 125 1.51 13.84 -7.56
CA GLU A 125 2.18 15.12 -7.84
C GLU A 125 3.23 15.44 -6.76
N TRP A 126 2.87 15.34 -5.47
CA TRP A 126 3.83 15.55 -4.39
C TRP A 126 4.95 14.53 -4.43
N ASP A 127 4.62 13.25 -4.62
CA ASP A 127 5.59 12.16 -4.65
C ASP A 127 6.51 12.22 -5.88
N SER A 128 6.07 12.78 -7.00
CA SER A 128 6.95 13.00 -8.17
C SER A 128 8.07 14.01 -7.89
N LYS A 129 7.86 14.89 -6.90
CA LYS A 129 8.84 15.90 -6.48
C LYS A 129 9.75 15.38 -5.38
N VAL A 130 9.26 14.46 -4.54
CA VAL A 130 9.97 14.03 -3.31
C VAL A 130 10.17 12.51 -3.19
N GLY A 131 9.93 11.77 -4.27
CA GLY A 131 9.97 10.31 -4.33
C GLY A 131 9.97 9.84 -5.79
N ASP A 132 9.26 8.73 -6.07
CA ASP A 132 9.17 8.12 -7.41
C ASP A 132 7.81 8.34 -8.11
N GLY A 133 6.92 9.12 -7.50
CA GLY A 133 5.67 9.55 -8.12
C GLY A 133 4.59 8.47 -8.19
N ASP A 134 4.66 7.46 -7.34
CA ASP A 134 3.72 6.33 -7.34
C ASP A 134 2.85 6.22 -6.09
N CYS A 135 3.07 7.09 -5.09
CA CYS A 135 2.35 7.04 -3.81
C CYS A 135 0.83 7.08 -4.00
N GLY A 136 0.32 8.01 -4.81
CA GLY A 136 -1.10 8.13 -5.11
C GLY A 136 -1.67 6.91 -5.81
N SER A 137 -1.00 6.41 -6.85
CA SER A 137 -1.41 5.19 -7.57
C SER A 137 -1.38 3.94 -6.67
N THR A 138 -0.44 3.86 -5.73
CA THR A 138 -0.36 2.79 -4.74
C THR A 138 -1.52 2.86 -3.73
N MET A 139 -1.82 4.05 -3.21
CA MET A 139 -2.94 4.27 -2.30
C MET A 139 -4.29 4.05 -2.98
N TYR A 140 -4.46 4.50 -4.23
CA TYR A 140 -5.66 4.28 -5.05
C TYR A 140 -5.96 2.79 -5.25
N ARG A 141 -4.95 1.98 -5.61
CA ARG A 141 -5.10 0.52 -5.76
C ARG A 141 -5.61 -0.13 -4.47
N GLY A 142 -5.05 0.27 -3.33
CA GLY A 142 -5.47 -0.18 -2.01
C GLY A 142 -6.92 0.19 -1.70
N ALA A 143 -7.27 1.48 -1.84
CA ALA A 143 -8.60 2.00 -1.53
C ALA A 143 -9.70 1.38 -2.41
N THR A 144 -9.47 1.26 -3.72
CA THR A 144 -10.42 0.63 -4.65
C THR A 144 -10.64 -0.84 -4.29
N ALA A 145 -9.58 -1.60 -4.03
CA ALA A 145 -9.71 -3.01 -3.64
C ALA A 145 -10.40 -3.17 -2.28
N ILE A 146 -10.17 -2.26 -1.34
CA ILE A 146 -10.87 -2.24 -0.04
C ILE A 146 -12.37 -2.07 -0.26
N LEU A 147 -12.81 -1.12 -1.10
CA LEU A 147 -14.24 -0.92 -1.39
C LEU A 147 -14.88 -2.13 -2.09
N GLU A 148 -14.15 -2.79 -2.97
CA GLU A 148 -14.62 -3.99 -3.67
C GLU A 148 -14.73 -5.20 -2.73
N ASP A 149 -13.69 -5.46 -1.94
CA ASP A 149 -13.66 -6.58 -0.99
C ASP A 149 -14.65 -6.35 0.16
N MET A 150 -14.81 -5.10 0.60
CA MET A 150 -15.76 -4.73 1.63
C MET A 150 -17.16 -5.24 1.35
N LYS A 151 -17.64 -5.06 0.10
CA LYS A 151 -18.98 -5.49 -0.35
C LYS A 151 -19.15 -7.00 -0.40
N LYS A 152 -18.05 -7.76 -0.44
CA LYS A 152 -18.06 -9.20 -0.70
C LYS A 152 -17.78 -10.04 0.55
N ARG A 153 -16.89 -9.58 1.44
CA ARG A 153 -16.20 -10.48 2.38
C ARG A 153 -15.88 -9.90 3.76
N TYR A 154 -16.10 -8.62 4.03
CA TYR A 154 -15.70 -8.03 5.32
C TYR A 154 -16.73 -8.30 6.43
N PRO A 155 -16.32 -8.83 7.60
CA PRO A 155 -17.24 -9.11 8.70
C PRO A 155 -17.51 -7.85 9.52
N MET A 156 -18.33 -6.92 9.01
CA MET A 156 -18.52 -5.57 9.60
C MET A 156 -18.96 -5.53 11.07
N ASN A 157 -19.63 -6.57 11.55
CA ASN A 157 -20.00 -6.69 12.97
C ASN A 157 -18.84 -7.12 13.87
N ASP A 158 -17.72 -7.54 13.30
CA ASP A 158 -16.45 -7.81 13.97
C ASP A 158 -15.39 -6.78 13.52
N ALA A 159 -15.18 -5.76 14.34
CA ALA A 159 -14.20 -4.71 14.06
C ALA A 159 -12.76 -5.26 13.93
N ALA A 160 -12.39 -6.25 14.76
CA ALA A 160 -11.07 -6.84 14.67
C ALA A 160 -10.91 -7.63 13.36
N GLY A 161 -11.87 -8.51 13.06
CA GLY A 161 -11.92 -9.25 11.80
C GLY A 161 -11.88 -8.33 10.58
N THR A 162 -12.66 -7.26 10.57
CA THR A 162 -12.70 -6.28 9.47
C THR A 162 -11.33 -5.61 9.25
N ILE A 163 -10.65 -5.18 10.32
CA ILE A 163 -9.31 -4.59 10.21
C ILE A 163 -8.27 -5.61 9.70
N ASN A 164 -8.40 -6.88 10.10
CA ASN A 164 -7.55 -7.95 9.56
C ASN A 164 -7.77 -8.16 8.06
N GLU A 165 -9.03 -8.10 7.60
CA GLU A 165 -9.36 -8.22 6.18
C GLU A 165 -8.87 -7.02 5.36
N ILE A 166 -8.98 -5.79 5.88
CA ILE A 166 -8.36 -4.60 5.26
C ILE A 166 -6.86 -4.80 5.09
N GLY A 167 -6.16 -5.29 6.12
CA GLY A 167 -4.74 -5.58 6.05
C GLY A 167 -4.38 -6.67 5.02
N ALA A 168 -5.22 -7.69 4.87
CA ALA A 168 -5.05 -8.74 3.87
C ALA A 168 -5.24 -8.20 2.45
N THR A 169 -6.25 -7.36 2.23
CA THR A 169 -6.51 -6.69 0.96
C THR A 169 -5.36 -5.76 0.58
N ILE A 170 -4.90 -4.91 1.51
CA ILE A 170 -3.73 -4.04 1.33
C ILE A 170 -2.50 -4.86 0.92
N ARG A 171 -2.18 -5.92 1.66
CA ARG A 171 -1.02 -6.78 1.38
C ARG A 171 -1.07 -7.41 -0.02
N ARG A 172 -2.27 -7.70 -0.52
CA ARG A 172 -2.49 -8.33 -1.83
C ARG A 172 -2.27 -7.36 -2.99
N VAL A 173 -2.63 -6.08 -2.84
CA VAL A 173 -2.72 -5.14 -3.98
C VAL A 173 -1.77 -3.96 -3.91
N MET A 174 -1.33 -3.54 -2.72
CA MET A 174 -0.42 -2.42 -2.55
C MET A 174 1.03 -2.91 -2.64
N GLY A 175 1.80 -2.30 -3.53
CA GLY A 175 3.24 -2.53 -3.65
C GLY A 175 4.07 -1.64 -2.73
N GLY A 176 5.38 -1.87 -2.77
CA GLY A 176 6.37 -1.02 -2.11
C GLY A 176 6.30 -1.03 -0.57
N THR A 177 7.05 -0.10 0.02
CA THR A 177 7.16 0.06 1.47
C THR A 177 5.80 0.41 2.09
N SER A 178 5.02 1.28 1.45
CA SER A 178 3.70 1.71 1.95
C SER A 178 2.75 0.52 2.16
N GLY A 179 2.68 -0.42 1.22
CA GLY A 179 1.83 -1.61 1.35
C GLY A 179 2.18 -2.46 2.58
N ILE A 180 3.48 -2.67 2.83
CA ILE A 180 3.95 -3.43 4.00
C ILE A 180 3.68 -2.67 5.30
N LEU A 181 3.93 -1.36 5.34
CA LEU A 181 3.71 -0.54 6.55
C LEU A 181 2.22 -0.47 6.92
N TYR A 182 1.33 -0.29 5.95
CA TYR A 182 -0.12 -0.35 6.20
C TYR A 182 -0.59 -1.76 6.59
N ALA A 183 -0.02 -2.83 6.01
CA ALA A 183 -0.33 -4.19 6.44
C ALA A 183 0.13 -4.46 7.88
N ILE A 184 1.27 -3.90 8.31
CA ILE A 184 1.76 -3.96 9.69
C ILE A 184 0.83 -3.17 10.62
N LEU A 185 0.43 -1.97 10.22
CA LEU A 185 -0.53 -1.12 10.94
C LEU A 185 -1.83 -1.89 11.20
N CYS A 186 -2.46 -2.45 10.16
CA CYS A 186 -3.67 -3.25 10.29
C CYS A 186 -3.46 -4.49 11.16
N LYS A 187 -2.31 -5.18 11.03
CA LYS A 187 -2.06 -6.40 11.80
C LYS A 187 -1.91 -6.13 13.30
N ALA A 188 -1.26 -5.02 13.66
CA ALA A 188 -1.12 -4.58 15.04
C ALA A 188 -2.46 -4.12 15.63
N ALA A 189 -3.25 -3.34 14.89
CA ALA A 189 -4.61 -2.98 15.29
C ALA A 189 -5.48 -4.21 15.53
N TYR A 190 -5.47 -5.19 14.61
CA TYR A 190 -6.16 -6.47 14.80
C TYR A 190 -5.75 -7.18 16.09
N ALA A 191 -4.44 -7.30 16.33
CA ALA A 191 -3.92 -7.99 17.51
C ALA A 191 -4.33 -7.29 18.82
N SER A 192 -4.45 -5.97 18.82
CA SER A 192 -4.95 -5.20 19.96
C SER A 192 -6.45 -5.39 20.17
N LEU A 193 -7.25 -5.19 19.12
CA LEU A 193 -8.71 -5.26 19.19
C LEU A 193 -9.25 -6.64 19.55
N LYS A 194 -8.62 -7.72 19.03
CA LYS A 194 -9.05 -9.10 19.28
C LYS A 194 -8.98 -9.51 20.76
N GLN A 195 -8.19 -8.81 21.58
CA GLN A 195 -8.07 -9.11 23.02
C GLN A 195 -9.31 -8.71 23.83
N SER A 196 -10.21 -7.92 23.25
CA SER A 196 -11.40 -7.41 23.94
C SER A 196 -12.68 -7.97 23.33
N SER A 197 -13.62 -8.37 24.17
CA SER A 197 -14.97 -8.81 23.73
C SER A 197 -15.85 -7.64 23.26
N THR A 198 -15.50 -6.41 23.63
CA THR A 198 -16.21 -5.19 23.23
C THR A 198 -15.20 -4.12 22.85
N VAL A 199 -15.39 -3.51 21.68
CA VAL A 199 -14.51 -2.45 21.17
C VAL A 199 -15.06 -1.09 21.56
N THR A 200 -14.39 -0.43 22.50
CA THR A 200 -14.69 0.94 22.97
C THR A 200 -13.76 1.96 22.30
N ALA A 201 -14.02 3.26 22.50
CA ALA A 201 -13.12 4.32 22.03
C ALA A 201 -11.69 4.19 22.58
N ASN A 202 -11.55 3.83 23.86
CA ASN A 202 -10.24 3.54 24.46
C ASN A 202 -9.55 2.36 23.78
N LYS A 203 -10.29 1.33 23.34
CA LYS A 203 -9.71 0.21 22.58
C LYS A 203 -9.26 0.58 21.18
N TRP A 204 -9.95 1.53 20.52
CA TRP A 204 -9.45 2.10 19.27
C TRP A 204 -8.19 2.94 19.49
N ALA A 205 -8.10 3.69 20.60
CA ALA A 205 -6.89 4.44 20.95
C ALA A 205 -5.70 3.50 21.27
N ASP A 206 -5.91 2.45 22.07
CA ASP A 206 -4.93 1.39 22.34
C ASP A 206 -4.46 0.73 21.04
N ALA A 207 -5.38 0.46 20.10
CA ALA A 207 -5.06 -0.14 18.82
C ALA A 207 -4.25 0.80 17.92
N LEU A 208 -4.55 2.10 17.90
CA LEU A 208 -3.78 3.10 17.15
C LEU A 208 -2.35 3.21 17.69
N GLU A 209 -2.19 3.30 19.02
CA GLU A 209 -0.89 3.35 19.69
C GLU A 209 -0.05 2.10 19.38
N ALA A 210 -0.64 0.91 19.47
CA ALA A 210 0.01 -0.35 19.11
C ALA A 210 0.43 -0.40 17.63
N SER A 211 -0.40 0.16 16.75
CA SER A 211 -0.14 0.19 15.31
C SER A 211 1.02 1.12 14.95
N ILE A 212 1.05 2.30 15.56
CA ILE A 212 2.14 3.26 15.41
C ILE A 212 3.45 2.68 15.93
N ALA A 213 3.44 2.03 17.11
CA ALA A 213 4.61 1.37 17.66
C ALA A 213 5.14 0.27 16.74
N ALA A 214 4.25 -0.52 16.13
CA ALA A 214 4.65 -1.54 15.16
C ALA A 214 5.25 -0.95 13.89
N VAL A 215 4.60 0.06 13.29
CA VAL A 215 5.11 0.76 12.09
C VAL A 215 6.46 1.41 12.38
N SER A 216 6.63 2.07 13.53
CA SER A 216 7.91 2.66 13.94
C SER A 216 9.00 1.59 14.10
N LYS A 217 8.69 0.48 14.80
CA LYS A 217 9.64 -0.62 15.03
C LYS A 217 10.10 -1.28 13.73
N TYR A 218 9.19 -1.63 12.84
CA TYR A 218 9.51 -2.39 11.62
C TYR A 218 9.90 -1.50 10.44
N GLY A 219 9.41 -0.26 10.40
CA GLY A 219 9.77 0.74 9.39
C GLY A 219 11.04 1.52 9.73
N GLY A 220 11.51 1.49 10.97
CA GLY A 220 12.74 2.19 11.41
C GLY A 220 12.60 3.71 11.45
N ALA A 221 11.38 4.23 11.40
CA ALA A 221 11.08 5.66 11.40
C ALA A 221 10.53 6.13 12.76
N SER A 222 10.70 7.41 13.06
CA SER A 222 10.21 8.07 14.28
C SER A 222 9.61 9.43 13.95
N ALA A 223 9.01 10.11 14.93
CA ALA A 223 8.58 11.49 14.75
C ALA A 223 9.75 12.37 14.26
N GLY A 224 9.47 13.27 13.31
CA GLY A 224 10.42 14.13 12.63
C GLY A 224 11.20 13.45 11.51
N TYR A 225 10.81 12.25 11.05
CA TYR A 225 11.51 11.54 9.98
C TYR A 225 10.93 11.83 8.59
N ARG A 226 9.86 12.62 8.53
CA ARG A 226 9.12 12.99 7.31
C ARG A 226 8.45 11.76 6.69
N THR A 227 7.50 11.17 7.42
CA THR A 227 6.77 9.95 7.05
C THR A 227 5.33 9.98 7.55
N MET A 228 4.53 8.93 7.26
CA MET A 228 3.18 8.75 7.81
C MET A 228 3.09 8.85 9.35
N LEU A 229 4.20 8.58 10.05
CA LEU A 229 4.24 8.69 11.52
C LEU A 229 4.12 10.14 12.00
N ASP A 230 4.51 11.12 11.19
CA ASP A 230 4.38 12.54 11.54
C ASP A 230 2.93 13.00 11.56
N ALA A 231 2.02 12.29 10.87
CA ALA A 231 0.58 12.45 11.02
C ALA A 231 0.03 11.63 12.20
N LEU A 232 0.40 10.35 12.29
CA LEU A 232 -0.26 9.41 13.21
C LEU A 232 0.17 9.57 14.67
N ILE A 233 1.43 9.93 14.95
CA ILE A 233 1.92 10.12 16.34
C ILE A 233 1.18 11.27 17.03
N PRO A 234 1.09 12.50 16.45
CA PRO A 234 0.30 13.57 17.05
C PRO A 234 -1.18 13.21 17.23
N ALA A 235 -1.77 12.51 16.25
CA ALA A 235 -3.15 12.04 16.33
C ALA A 235 -3.36 11.13 17.55
N SER A 236 -2.54 10.09 17.69
CA SER A 236 -2.63 9.15 18.80
C SER A 236 -2.46 9.82 20.17
N ALA A 237 -1.54 10.79 20.27
CA ALA A 237 -1.32 11.53 21.51
C ALA A 237 -2.55 12.35 21.91
N VAL A 238 -3.13 13.09 20.96
CA VAL A 238 -4.34 13.90 21.21
C VAL A 238 -5.54 13.01 21.51
N LEU A 239 -5.75 11.92 20.76
CA LEU A 239 -6.86 11.00 21.02
C LEU A 239 -6.81 10.44 22.45
N LYS A 240 -5.63 9.96 22.87
CA LYS A 240 -5.44 9.40 24.21
C LYS A 240 -5.65 10.44 25.30
N GLN A 241 -5.02 11.61 25.18
CA GLN A 241 -5.16 12.71 26.13
C GLN A 241 -6.62 13.14 26.31
N ARG A 242 -7.37 13.26 25.21
CA ARG A 242 -8.77 13.71 25.21
C ARG A 242 -9.70 12.68 25.85
N LEU A 243 -9.51 11.40 25.53
CA LEU A 243 -10.28 10.32 26.15
C LEU A 243 -9.97 10.17 27.65
N GLU A 244 -8.71 10.33 28.06
CA GLU A 244 -8.30 10.33 29.48
C GLU A 244 -8.90 11.53 30.25
N ALA A 245 -9.08 12.67 29.59
CA ALA A 245 -9.75 13.84 30.15
C ALA A 245 -11.28 13.68 30.27
N GLY A 246 -11.85 12.60 29.73
CA GLY A 246 -13.29 12.34 29.74
C GLY A 246 -14.08 13.08 28.65
N ASP A 247 -13.40 13.59 27.62
CA ASP A 247 -14.08 14.21 26.48
C ASP A 247 -14.95 13.16 25.74
N ASP A 248 -16.02 13.64 25.09
CA ASP A 248 -16.84 12.80 24.22
C ASP A 248 -15.98 12.13 23.12
N PRO A 249 -16.10 10.81 22.88
CA PRO A 249 -15.27 10.10 21.91
C PRO A 249 -15.29 10.64 20.49
N VAL A 250 -16.43 11.15 20.02
CA VAL A 250 -16.53 11.73 18.68
C VAL A 250 -15.74 13.03 18.61
N THR A 251 -15.88 13.87 19.62
CA THR A 251 -15.15 15.14 19.75
C THR A 251 -13.64 14.90 19.88
N ALA A 252 -13.23 13.92 20.69
CA ALA A 252 -11.83 13.50 20.82
C ALA A 252 -11.24 13.01 19.50
N PHE A 253 -11.98 12.22 18.71
CA PHE A 253 -11.52 11.71 17.41
C PHE A 253 -11.39 12.83 16.37
N ILE A 254 -12.28 13.82 16.37
CA ILE A 254 -12.16 15.00 15.50
C ILE A 254 -10.90 15.79 15.85
N ALA A 255 -10.67 16.12 17.12
CA ALA A 255 -9.46 16.83 17.56
C ALA A 255 -8.18 16.05 17.21
N SER A 256 -8.20 14.73 17.36
CA SER A 256 -7.11 13.84 16.91
C SER A 256 -6.83 13.97 15.41
N SER A 257 -7.87 14.03 14.58
CA SER A 257 -7.70 14.17 13.13
C SER A 257 -7.17 15.53 12.68
N GLU A 258 -7.45 16.59 13.44
CA GLU A 258 -6.85 17.91 13.24
C GLU A 258 -5.35 17.87 13.56
N ALA A 259 -4.96 17.19 14.63
CA ALA A 259 -3.56 16.95 14.96
C ALA A 259 -2.84 16.12 13.89
N ALA A 260 -3.51 15.13 13.30
CA ALA A 260 -2.98 14.37 12.16
C ALA A 260 -2.71 15.27 10.95
N SER A 261 -3.66 16.16 10.64
CA SER A 261 -3.56 17.10 9.51
C SER A 261 -2.43 18.11 9.72
N ALA A 262 -2.31 18.66 10.93
CA ALA A 262 -1.22 19.57 11.29
C ALA A 262 0.14 18.88 11.25
N GLY A 263 0.21 17.63 11.73
CA GLY A 263 1.40 16.79 11.68
C GLY A 263 1.86 16.53 10.24
N ALA A 264 0.95 16.13 9.36
CA ALA A 264 1.23 15.95 7.94
C ALA A 264 1.72 17.23 7.26
N GLU A 265 1.09 18.37 7.53
CA GLU A 265 1.50 19.65 6.94
C GLU A 265 2.90 20.10 7.42
N SER A 266 3.24 19.82 8.67
CA SER A 266 4.56 20.18 9.26
C SER A 266 5.74 19.50 8.55
N THR A 267 5.49 18.41 7.81
CA THR A 267 6.51 17.68 7.05
C THR A 267 7.19 18.53 5.96
N LYS A 268 6.56 19.63 5.52
CA LYS A 268 7.15 20.61 4.59
C LYS A 268 8.43 21.26 5.11
N GLN A 269 8.59 21.29 6.44
CA GLN A 269 9.71 21.91 7.14
C GLN A 269 10.68 20.88 7.73
N MET A 270 10.49 19.60 7.42
CA MET A 270 11.31 18.51 7.97
C MET A 270 12.35 18.04 6.96
N GLN A 271 13.51 17.63 7.48
CA GLN A 271 14.47 16.87 6.71
C GLN A 271 14.03 15.39 6.67
N ALA A 272 14.01 14.79 5.49
CA ALA A 272 13.72 13.36 5.36
C ALA A 272 14.86 12.51 5.93
N LYS A 273 14.51 11.58 6.83
CA LYS A 273 15.45 10.63 7.46
C LYS A 273 15.12 9.18 7.16
N ALA A 274 14.00 8.93 6.49
CA ALA A 274 13.55 7.61 6.07
C ALA A 274 12.84 7.70 4.71
N GLY A 275 12.65 6.55 4.08
CA GLY A 275 11.96 6.44 2.79
C GLY A 275 12.72 7.09 1.63
N ARG A 276 12.07 7.13 0.47
CA ARG A 276 12.69 7.62 -0.78
C ARG A 276 13.04 9.10 -0.72
N SER A 277 12.29 9.89 0.04
CA SER A 277 12.60 11.30 0.25
C SER A 277 13.95 11.54 0.92
N SER A 278 14.50 10.56 1.66
CA SER A 278 15.83 10.69 2.29
C SER A 278 16.98 10.76 1.28
N TYR A 279 16.73 10.40 0.01
CA TYR A 279 17.72 10.46 -1.07
C TYR A 279 17.78 11.83 -1.75
N ILE A 280 16.84 12.72 -1.44
CA ILE A 280 16.67 14.00 -2.11
C ILE A 280 17.29 15.11 -1.26
N ALA A 281 17.94 16.07 -1.94
CA ALA A 281 18.56 17.21 -1.27
C ALA A 281 17.50 18.03 -0.49
N PRO A 282 17.80 18.49 0.73
CA PRO A 282 16.83 19.21 1.57
C PRO A 282 16.16 20.41 0.89
N ASP A 283 16.89 21.13 0.03
CA ASP A 283 16.36 22.30 -0.69
C ASP A 283 15.25 21.95 -1.67
N LEU A 284 15.26 20.73 -2.22
CA LEU A 284 14.22 20.23 -3.13
C LEU A 284 12.99 19.68 -2.40
N LEU A 285 13.15 19.35 -1.11
CA LEU A 285 12.03 18.94 -0.24
C LEU A 285 11.26 20.13 0.31
N ALA A 286 11.89 21.30 0.37
CA ALA A 286 11.31 22.50 0.95
C ALA A 286 9.95 22.80 0.31
N SER A 287 8.95 23.11 1.16
CA SER A 287 7.56 23.44 0.78
C SER A 287 6.69 22.30 0.24
N ILE A 288 7.24 21.11 -0.02
CA ILE A 288 6.45 19.94 -0.46
C ILE A 288 6.18 19.02 0.73
N PRO A 289 4.92 18.69 1.05
CA PRO A 289 4.62 17.81 2.16
C PRO A 289 4.98 16.36 1.82
N ASP A 290 5.19 15.53 2.83
CA ASP A 290 5.37 14.10 2.65
C ASP A 290 4.08 13.44 2.14
N PRO A 291 4.09 12.77 0.97
CA PRO A 291 2.90 12.12 0.41
C PRO A 291 2.31 11.06 1.36
N GLY A 292 3.17 10.30 2.05
CA GLY A 292 2.74 9.28 3.00
C GLY A 292 2.02 9.87 4.21
N ALA A 293 2.51 10.98 4.75
CA ALA A 293 1.87 11.73 5.83
C ALA A 293 0.56 12.37 5.40
N MET A 294 0.51 12.97 4.21
CA MET A 294 -0.73 13.54 3.65
C MET A 294 -1.80 12.47 3.43
N ALA A 295 -1.43 11.33 2.87
CA ALA A 295 -2.33 10.20 2.72
C ALA A 295 -2.84 9.71 4.09
N ALA A 296 -1.93 9.59 5.07
CA ALA A 296 -2.28 9.16 6.42
C ALA A 296 -3.28 10.09 7.13
N ALA A 297 -3.04 11.40 7.06
CA ALA A 297 -3.95 12.40 7.61
C ALA A 297 -5.30 12.41 6.89
N ALA A 298 -5.32 12.25 5.57
CA ALA A 298 -6.53 12.29 4.77
C ALA A 298 -7.52 11.18 5.14
N TRP A 299 -7.09 9.91 5.11
CA TRP A 299 -7.98 8.81 5.48
C TRP A 299 -8.40 8.87 6.95
N TYR A 300 -7.50 9.30 7.84
CA TYR A 300 -7.79 9.39 9.28
C TYR A 300 -8.83 10.49 9.58
N ARG A 301 -8.74 11.62 8.87
CA ARG A 301 -9.74 12.70 8.94
C ARG A 301 -11.08 12.29 8.34
N ALA A 302 -11.08 11.62 7.19
CA ALA A 302 -12.31 11.11 6.59
C ALA A 302 -13.03 10.13 7.53
N ALA A 303 -12.28 9.25 8.20
CA ALA A 303 -12.81 8.37 9.24
C ALA A 303 -13.47 9.14 10.40
N ALA A 304 -12.80 10.17 10.94
CA ALA A 304 -13.34 10.97 12.04
C ALA A 304 -14.64 11.71 11.66
N LEU A 305 -14.68 12.28 10.46
CA LEU A 305 -15.87 12.96 9.93
C LEU A 305 -17.02 11.98 9.70
N ALA A 306 -16.75 10.77 9.20
CA ALA A 306 -17.76 9.73 9.01
C ALA A 306 -18.37 9.28 10.35
N VAL A 307 -17.55 9.08 11.39
CA VAL A 307 -18.04 8.79 12.75
C VAL A 307 -18.94 9.91 13.25
N LYS A 308 -18.50 11.18 13.12
CA LYS A 308 -19.30 12.34 13.52
C LYS A 308 -20.65 12.36 12.81
N ASN A 309 -20.66 12.16 11.49
CA ASN A 309 -21.89 12.18 10.70
C ASN A 309 -22.85 11.03 11.05
N LYS A 310 -22.34 9.81 11.31
CA LYS A 310 -23.19 8.68 11.70
C LYS A 310 -23.68 8.75 13.15
N VAL A 311 -22.90 9.30 14.07
CA VAL A 311 -23.27 9.37 15.49
C VAL A 311 -24.14 10.61 15.79
N HIS A 312 -23.84 11.76 15.19
CA HIS A 312 -24.57 13.01 15.42
C HIS A 312 -25.58 13.37 14.32
N GLY A 313 -25.40 12.88 13.08
CA GLY A 313 -26.31 13.17 11.97
C GLY A 313 -27.64 12.41 12.00
N SER A 314 -27.79 11.37 12.82
CA SER A 314 -29.08 10.67 13.04
C SER A 314 -30.02 11.41 14.01
N LYS A 315 -29.73 12.66 14.38
CA LYS A 315 -30.57 13.52 15.24
C LYS A 315 -31.28 14.66 14.49
N SER A 316 -31.36 14.61 13.16
CA SER A 316 -32.10 15.58 12.34
C SER A 316 -33.23 14.93 11.57
#